data_AF-A0A1F9UXB9-F1
#
_entry.id   AF-A0A1F9UXB9-F1
#
_cell.length_a   1.000
_cell.length_b   1.000
_cell.length_c   1.000
_cell.angle_alpha   90.00
_cell.angle_beta   90.00
_cell.angle_gamma   90.00
#
_symmetry.space_group_name_H-M   'P 1'
#
loop_
_entity.id
_entity.type
_entity.pdbx_description
1 polymer ?
#
loop_
_entity_poly.entity_id
_entity_poly.type
_entity_poly.pdbx_seq_one_letter_code
_entity_poly.pdbx_strand_id
1 'polypeptide(L)'
;MRASSLLLFALALFVATSVRADVVTDILPGNDPDAASRLLGSPGLQADLKTRDPENFLRVFAHAAELKDMHDLLFGASNAVQLRKAFFARPECAFCQKPEEMQSWAAARLRLSNPNRLKALSVAYWDWPTLNTSRRTWLDGHGSDEASWAPLTLAARREKLKAWAEEESAAILALNPNTMADVDAMETRTRGVSEVFDANGMISLWDRLSQVRAGLSGMNRARAMLGDSKDPAVRQAYAQALNAPDPGARLSALSRVFDGLDVRGETVLSQAPSRAGQTFDDHSRQMIAGLLTSGFMSETDGTSGGRSFGSSTRSTR
;
A
#
# COMPACT_ATOMS: atom_id res chain seq x y z
N MET A 1 -11.76 49.46 52.00
CA MET A 1 -11.44 48.05 51.64
C MET A 1 -12.16 47.59 50.36
N ARG A 2 -12.04 48.28 49.22
CA ARG A 2 -12.66 47.88 47.92
C ARG A 2 -11.67 47.82 46.73
N ALA A 3 -10.42 48.25 46.92
CA ALA A 3 -9.41 48.28 45.85
C ALA A 3 -8.76 46.91 45.57
N SER A 4 -8.65 46.03 46.57
CA SER A 4 -7.99 44.72 46.41
C SER A 4 -8.77 43.74 45.53
N SER A 5 -10.11 43.80 45.53
CA SER A 5 -10.95 42.92 44.71
C SER A 5 -10.92 43.30 43.22
N LEU A 6 -10.86 44.59 42.90
CA LEU A 6 -10.74 45.08 41.51
C LEU A 6 -9.38 44.74 40.90
N LEU A 7 -8.30 44.79 41.70
CA LEU A 7 -6.96 44.43 41.24
C LEU A 7 -6.85 42.92 40.96
N LEU A 8 -7.43 42.08 41.83
CA LEU A 8 -7.50 40.63 41.63
C LEU A 8 -8.38 40.25 40.43
N PHE A 9 -9.49 40.97 40.21
CA PHE A 9 -10.36 40.74 39.05
C PHE A 9 -9.70 41.15 37.74
N ALA A 10 -9.00 42.29 37.72
CA ALA A 10 -8.24 42.74 36.56
C ALA A 10 -7.06 41.81 36.24
N LEU A 11 -6.35 41.31 37.27
CA LEU A 11 -5.26 40.34 37.09
C LEU A 11 -5.79 38.99 36.56
N ALA A 12 -6.93 38.51 37.09
CA ALA A 12 -7.57 37.29 36.61
C ALA A 12 -8.10 37.44 35.17
N LEU A 13 -8.65 38.61 34.81
CA LEU A 13 -9.03 38.91 33.43
C LEU A 13 -7.81 38.96 32.50
N PHE A 14 -6.71 39.56 32.95
CA PHE A 14 -5.48 39.71 32.15
C PHE A 14 -4.76 38.37 31.93
N VAL A 15 -4.66 37.53 32.96
CA VAL A 15 -4.13 36.16 32.88
C VAL A 15 -5.03 35.27 32.02
N ALA A 16 -6.35 35.43 32.16
CA ALA A 16 -7.30 34.76 31.29
C ALA A 16 -7.14 35.20 29.83
N THR A 17 -6.95 36.48 29.50
CA THR A 17 -6.80 36.94 28.12
C THR A 17 -5.43 36.60 27.51
N SER A 18 -4.36 36.56 28.30
CA SER A 18 -3.01 36.25 27.81
C SER A 18 -2.88 34.76 27.44
N VAL A 19 -3.27 33.84 28.33
CA VAL A 19 -3.31 32.38 28.05
C VAL A 19 -4.21 32.03 26.83
N ARG A 20 -5.11 32.95 26.41
CA ARG A 20 -6.10 32.75 25.34
C ARG A 20 -5.69 33.27 23.96
N ALA A 21 -4.98 34.41 23.87
CA ALA A 21 -4.36 34.86 22.62
C ALA A 21 -3.21 33.92 22.19
N ASP A 22 -2.60 33.27 23.19
CA ASP A 22 -1.59 32.24 23.02
C ASP A 22 -2.13 31.02 22.29
N VAL A 23 -3.38 30.58 22.48
CA VAL A 23 -3.88 29.33 21.85
C VAL A 23 -3.98 29.42 20.32
N VAL A 24 -4.46 30.54 19.75
CA VAL A 24 -4.56 30.70 18.29
C VAL A 24 -3.17 30.84 17.66
N THR A 25 -2.26 31.55 18.32
CA THR A 25 -0.88 31.76 17.86
C THR A 25 -0.02 30.50 18.04
N ASP A 26 -0.23 29.73 19.11
CA ASP A 26 0.42 28.44 19.34
C ASP A 26 -0.05 27.39 18.33
N ILE A 27 -1.32 27.41 17.89
CA ILE A 27 -1.86 26.43 16.95
C ILE A 27 -1.52 26.78 15.50
N LEU A 28 -1.87 27.98 15.02
CA LEU A 28 -1.73 28.31 13.59
C LEU A 28 -0.26 28.58 13.20
N PRO A 29 0.41 29.67 13.64
CA PRO A 29 1.83 29.84 13.34
C PRO A 29 2.75 28.92 14.17
N GLY A 30 2.33 28.52 15.38
CA GLY A 30 3.15 27.71 16.27
C GLY A 30 3.17 26.21 15.95
N ASN A 31 2.13 25.67 15.30
CA ASN A 31 1.94 24.23 15.08
C ASN A 31 2.09 23.40 16.37
N ASP A 32 1.65 23.89 17.51
CA ASP A 32 1.88 23.23 18.80
C ASP A 32 0.83 22.12 19.07
N PRO A 33 1.25 20.85 19.18
CA PRO A 33 0.34 19.71 19.41
C PRO A 33 -0.26 19.69 20.83
N ASP A 34 0.42 20.26 21.82
CA ASP A 34 -0.11 20.39 23.18
C ASP A 34 -1.17 21.48 23.24
N ALA A 35 -0.95 22.62 22.58
CA ALA A 35 -1.97 23.67 22.43
C ALA A 35 -3.20 23.16 21.67
N ALA A 36 -2.99 22.40 20.59
CA ALA A 36 -4.05 21.73 19.85
C ALA A 36 -4.85 20.77 20.74
N SER A 37 -4.18 19.90 21.50
CA SER A 37 -4.82 18.95 22.42
C SER A 37 -5.62 19.66 23.52
N ARG A 38 -5.09 20.77 24.07
CA ARG A 38 -5.80 21.60 25.06
C ARG A 38 -7.08 22.23 24.50
N LEU A 39 -7.03 22.76 23.27
CA LEU A 39 -8.21 23.32 22.61
C LEU A 39 -9.28 22.24 22.36
N LEU A 40 -8.89 21.09 21.81
CA LEU A 40 -9.80 19.99 21.50
C LEU A 40 -10.40 19.33 22.75
N GLY A 41 -9.64 19.28 23.85
CA GLY A 41 -10.08 18.69 25.12
C GLY A 41 -10.90 19.62 26.02
N SER A 42 -11.05 20.91 25.67
CA SER A 42 -11.73 21.90 26.51
C SER A 42 -12.94 22.52 25.81
N PRO A 43 -14.17 22.04 26.09
CA PRO A 43 -15.40 22.63 25.55
C PRO A 43 -15.55 24.12 25.89
N GLY A 44 -15.03 24.55 27.05
CA GLY A 44 -15.03 25.95 27.46
C GLY A 44 -14.15 26.84 26.56
N LEU A 45 -12.95 26.37 26.17
CA LEU A 45 -12.10 27.10 25.23
C LEU A 45 -12.71 27.15 23.82
N GLN A 46 -13.35 26.07 23.39
CA GLN A 46 -14.05 26.03 22.10
C GLN A 46 -15.24 26.99 22.06
N ALA A 47 -16.05 27.02 23.11
CA ALA A 47 -17.19 27.93 23.22
C ALA A 47 -16.72 29.39 23.23
N ASP A 48 -15.68 29.73 23.98
CA ASP A 48 -15.12 31.09 24.02
C ASP A 48 -14.58 31.51 22.66
N LEU A 49 -13.83 30.63 21.96
CA LEU A 49 -13.29 30.92 20.63
C LEU A 49 -14.39 31.08 19.58
N LYS A 50 -15.43 30.24 19.60
CA LYS A 50 -16.62 30.37 18.73
C LYS A 50 -17.32 31.72 18.91
N THR A 51 -17.40 32.23 20.14
CA THR A 51 -18.08 33.50 20.43
C THR A 51 -17.23 34.71 20.08
N ARG A 52 -15.91 34.65 20.30
CA ARG A 52 -15.00 35.79 20.12
C ARG A 52 -14.45 35.94 18.71
N ASP A 53 -14.15 34.83 18.05
CA ASP A 53 -13.56 34.80 16.72
C ASP A 53 -14.17 33.65 15.89
N PRO A 54 -15.46 33.77 15.53
CA PRO A 54 -16.19 32.72 14.80
C PRO A 54 -15.59 32.45 13.42
N GLU A 55 -15.01 33.46 12.77
CA GLU A 55 -14.41 33.35 11.45
C GLU A 55 -13.15 32.47 11.49
N ASN A 56 -12.29 32.62 12.50
CA ASN A 56 -11.11 31.78 12.64
C ASN A 56 -11.37 30.46 13.37
N PHE A 57 -12.46 30.34 14.13
CA PHE A 57 -12.72 29.14 14.94
C PHE A 57 -12.64 27.85 14.11
N LEU A 58 -13.33 27.78 12.96
CA LEU A 58 -13.33 26.58 12.13
C LEU A 58 -11.94 26.22 11.63
N ARG A 59 -11.16 27.22 11.22
CA ARG A 59 -9.78 27.06 10.75
C ARG A 59 -8.85 26.58 11.87
N VAL A 60 -8.89 27.22 13.03
CA VAL A 60 -8.07 26.85 14.20
C VAL A 60 -8.45 25.45 14.69
N PHE A 61 -9.73 25.12 14.73
CA PHE A 61 -10.22 23.83 15.19
C PHE A 61 -9.81 22.69 14.23
N ALA A 62 -9.97 22.90 12.92
CA ALA A 62 -9.51 21.94 11.92
C ALA A 62 -8.00 21.71 12.01
N HIS A 63 -7.21 22.79 12.07
CA HIS A 63 -5.76 22.69 12.19
C HIS A 63 -5.33 22.01 13.50
N ALA A 64 -6.00 22.29 14.61
CA ALA A 64 -5.75 21.61 15.88
C ALA A 64 -6.04 20.10 15.79
N ALA A 65 -7.14 19.71 15.12
CA ALA A 65 -7.46 18.31 14.88
C ALA A 65 -6.38 17.62 14.04
N GLU A 66 -5.89 18.27 13.00
CA GLU A 66 -4.77 17.79 12.18
C GLU A 66 -3.48 17.62 13.00
N LEU A 67 -3.10 18.61 13.80
CA LEU A 67 -1.89 18.54 14.65
C LEU A 67 -1.97 17.40 15.67
N LYS A 68 -3.13 17.22 16.31
CA LYS A 68 -3.34 16.12 17.27
C LYS A 68 -3.31 14.76 16.57
N ASP A 69 -3.99 14.61 15.45
CA ASP A 69 -3.99 13.38 14.67
C ASP A 69 -2.58 13.02 14.18
N MET A 70 -1.80 14.02 13.76
CA MET A 70 -0.39 13.85 13.39
C MET A 70 0.52 13.47 14.56
N HIS A 71 0.31 14.07 15.73
CA HIS A 71 0.97 13.66 16.96
C HIS A 71 0.67 12.17 17.24
N ASP A 72 -0.60 11.80 17.31
CA ASP A 72 -1.02 10.43 17.64
C ASP A 72 -0.51 9.42 16.62
N LEU A 73 -0.49 9.79 15.34
CA LEU A 73 0.09 8.99 14.26
C LEU A 73 1.58 8.70 14.50
N LEU A 74 2.40 9.73 14.76
CA LEU A 74 3.84 9.57 14.92
C LEU A 74 4.21 8.75 16.16
N PHE A 75 3.37 8.78 17.21
CA PHE A 75 3.57 7.96 18.41
C PHE A 75 2.97 6.56 18.30
N GLY A 76 1.89 6.38 17.52
CA GLY A 76 1.15 5.12 17.39
C GLY A 76 1.58 4.24 16.22
N ALA A 77 2.21 4.80 15.19
CA ALA A 77 2.64 4.01 14.03
C ALA A 77 3.75 3.02 14.40
N SER A 78 3.57 1.76 14.00
CA SER A 78 4.50 0.69 14.32
C SER A 78 5.70 0.62 13.36
N ASN A 79 5.60 1.23 12.17
CA ASN A 79 6.63 1.21 11.14
C ASN A 79 6.45 2.32 10.09
N ALA A 80 7.47 2.49 9.23
CA ALA A 80 7.51 3.49 8.17
C ALA A 80 6.40 3.31 7.11
N VAL A 81 5.92 2.09 6.87
CA VAL A 81 4.86 1.82 5.89
C VAL A 81 3.53 2.40 6.38
N GLN A 82 3.20 2.23 7.66
CA GLN A 82 2.00 2.83 8.25
C GLN A 82 2.04 4.36 8.21
N LEU A 83 3.19 4.95 8.58
CA LEU A 83 3.41 6.40 8.49
C LEU A 83 3.19 6.90 7.07
N ARG A 84 3.79 6.23 6.08
CA ARG A 84 3.66 6.61 4.67
C ARG A 84 2.21 6.55 4.19
N LYS A 85 1.50 5.46 4.49
CA LYS A 85 0.06 5.32 4.16
C LYS A 85 -0.76 6.45 4.77
N ALA A 86 -0.45 6.82 6.01
CA ALA A 86 -1.13 7.91 6.70
C ALA A 86 -0.84 9.28 6.09
N PHE A 87 0.41 9.56 5.70
CA PHE A 87 0.72 10.81 4.99
C PHE A 87 0.02 10.90 3.64
N PHE A 88 -0.08 9.78 2.90
CA PHE A 88 -0.83 9.75 1.63
C PHE A 88 -2.34 9.90 1.80
N ALA A 89 -2.90 9.47 2.93
CA ALA A 89 -4.30 9.70 3.26
C ALA A 89 -4.60 11.19 3.58
N ARG A 90 -3.57 12.05 3.69
CA ARG A 90 -3.66 13.45 4.08
C ARG A 90 -2.96 14.37 3.06
N PRO A 91 -3.43 14.40 1.80
CA PRO A 91 -2.80 15.22 0.76
C PRO A 91 -2.83 16.72 1.08
N GLU A 92 -3.86 17.18 1.80
CA GLU A 92 -4.07 18.59 2.17
C GLU A 92 -3.18 19.06 3.34
N CYS A 93 -2.54 18.14 4.08
CA CYS A 93 -1.65 18.51 5.18
C CYS A 93 -0.31 19.03 4.60
N ALA A 94 -0.22 20.35 4.43
CA ALA A 94 0.91 21.00 3.76
C ALA A 94 2.28 20.64 4.35
N PHE A 95 2.40 20.61 5.69
CA PHE A 95 3.65 20.24 6.36
C PHE A 95 3.90 18.72 6.34
N CYS A 96 2.86 17.89 6.24
CA CYS A 96 3.01 16.43 6.06
C CYS A 96 3.59 16.08 4.70
N GLN A 97 3.35 16.90 3.67
CA GLN A 97 3.87 16.65 2.33
C GLN A 97 5.34 17.03 2.18
N LYS A 98 5.92 17.76 3.15
CA LYS A 98 7.29 18.26 3.11
C LYS A 98 8.16 17.59 4.19
N PRO A 99 9.07 16.68 3.82
CA PRO A 99 9.87 15.90 4.76
C PRO A 99 10.65 16.75 5.77
N GLU A 100 11.32 17.81 5.31
CA GLU A 100 12.13 18.69 6.17
C GLU A 100 11.28 19.44 7.20
N GLU A 101 10.09 19.92 6.80
CA GLU A 101 9.16 20.61 7.69
C GLU A 101 8.61 19.65 8.75
N MET A 102 8.19 18.44 8.36
CA MET A 102 7.73 17.42 9.31
C MET A 102 8.83 16.98 10.27
N GLN A 103 10.05 16.73 9.78
CA GLN A 103 11.16 16.30 10.64
C GLN A 103 11.56 17.38 11.63
N SER A 104 11.61 18.64 11.19
CA SER A 104 11.90 19.79 12.06
C SER A 104 10.81 19.98 13.10
N TRP A 105 9.54 19.88 12.70
CA TRP A 105 8.40 19.95 13.60
C TRP A 105 8.41 18.82 14.64
N ALA A 106 8.63 17.58 14.20
CA ALA A 106 8.75 16.40 15.06
C ALA A 106 9.89 16.55 16.08
N ALA A 107 11.05 17.05 15.67
CA ALA A 107 12.17 17.31 16.55
C ALA A 107 11.85 18.41 17.58
N ALA A 108 11.27 19.53 17.13
CA ALA A 108 11.01 20.69 17.96
C ALA A 108 9.84 20.52 18.94
N ARG A 109 8.71 19.97 18.47
CA ARG A 109 7.43 19.95 19.21
C ARG A 109 7.16 18.63 19.90
N LEU A 110 7.53 17.51 19.27
CA LEU A 110 7.27 16.17 19.83
C LEU A 110 8.42 15.66 20.68
N ARG A 111 9.55 16.41 20.73
CA ARG A 111 10.80 15.99 21.35
C ARG A 111 11.16 14.57 20.93
N LEU A 112 10.89 14.22 19.66
CA LEU A 112 11.24 12.93 19.08
C LEU A 112 12.76 12.86 18.95
N SER A 113 13.45 12.63 20.06
CA SER A 113 14.89 12.42 20.15
C SER A 113 15.27 10.95 19.95
N ASN A 114 14.27 10.05 19.89
CA ASN A 114 14.50 8.64 19.63
C ASN A 114 15.01 8.44 18.19
N PRO A 115 16.27 8.03 18.00
CA PRO A 115 16.87 7.92 16.66
C PRO A 115 16.13 6.93 15.76
N ASN A 116 15.50 5.89 16.34
CA ASN A 116 14.75 4.90 15.57
C ASN A 116 13.46 5.49 14.97
N ARG A 117 12.82 6.43 15.66
CA ARG A 117 11.59 7.08 15.16
C ARG A 117 11.91 8.10 14.08
N LEU A 118 12.98 8.88 14.25
CA LEU A 118 13.47 9.78 13.20
C LEU A 118 13.87 8.98 11.95
N LYS A 119 14.58 7.85 12.12
CA LYS A 119 14.89 6.95 11.01
C LYS A 119 13.62 6.39 10.34
N ALA A 120 12.62 5.97 11.10
CA ALA A 120 11.36 5.50 10.54
C ALA A 120 10.63 6.59 9.75
N LEU A 121 10.70 7.84 10.22
CA LEU A 121 10.16 9.01 9.52
C LEU A 121 10.88 9.25 8.20
N SER A 122 12.23 9.23 8.18
CA SER A 122 13.01 9.33 6.95
C SER A 122 12.71 8.22 5.94
N VAL A 123 12.53 6.98 6.42
CA VAL A 123 12.14 5.84 5.57
C VAL A 123 10.71 6.00 5.04
N ALA A 124 9.80 6.56 5.84
CA ALA A 124 8.43 6.83 5.42
C ALA A 124 8.41 7.86 4.28
N TYR A 125 9.25 8.89 4.39
CA TYR A 125 9.42 9.94 3.39
C TYR A 125 10.25 9.58 2.17
N TRP A 126 10.85 8.39 2.15
CA TRP A 126 11.81 8.00 1.11
C TRP A 126 12.94 9.01 0.97
N ASP A 127 13.53 9.45 2.09
CA ASP A 127 14.72 10.29 2.04
C ASP A 127 15.85 9.57 1.30
N TRP A 128 16.64 10.32 0.54
CA TRP A 128 17.71 9.78 -0.31
C TRP A 128 18.61 8.72 0.36
N PRO A 129 19.14 8.92 1.58
CA PRO A 129 19.97 7.91 2.24
C PRO A 129 19.24 6.61 2.58
N THR A 130 17.90 6.64 2.65
CA THR A 130 17.06 5.47 2.95
C THR A 130 16.67 4.67 1.72
N LEU A 131 16.87 5.22 0.52
CA LEU A 131 16.67 4.51 -0.73
C LEU A 131 17.72 3.41 -0.89
N ASN A 132 17.28 2.23 -1.35
CA ASN A 132 18.20 1.17 -1.70
C ASN A 132 19.04 1.56 -2.94
N THR A 133 20.16 0.85 -3.16
CA THR A 133 21.08 1.15 -4.27
C THR A 133 20.40 1.10 -5.63
N SER A 134 19.51 0.14 -5.89
CA SER A 134 18.80 0.02 -7.18
C SER A 134 17.97 1.28 -7.50
N ARG A 135 17.18 1.76 -6.53
CA ARG A 135 16.38 2.99 -6.68
C ARG A 135 17.26 4.21 -6.92
N ARG A 136 18.35 4.37 -6.15
CA ARG A 136 19.28 5.49 -6.32
C ARG A 136 19.93 5.46 -7.70
N THR A 137 20.47 4.32 -8.12
CA THR A 137 21.08 4.16 -9.46
C THR A 137 20.10 4.47 -10.58
N TRP A 138 18.84 4.05 -10.47
CA TRP A 138 17.83 4.40 -11.46
C TRP A 138 17.52 5.90 -11.46
N LEU A 139 17.33 6.50 -10.29
CA LEU A 139 17.07 7.93 -10.14
C LEU A 139 18.22 8.79 -10.69
N ASP A 140 19.47 8.41 -10.39
CA ASP A 140 20.68 9.05 -10.91
C ASP A 140 20.70 8.98 -12.45
N GLY A 141 20.40 7.80 -13.02
CA GLY A 141 20.28 7.61 -14.47
C GLY A 141 19.17 8.43 -15.14
N HIS A 142 18.20 8.92 -14.35
CA HIS A 142 17.09 9.77 -14.77
C HIS A 142 17.24 11.22 -14.25
N GLY A 143 18.48 11.65 -14.00
CA GLY A 143 18.82 13.04 -13.68
C GLY A 143 18.31 13.51 -12.32
N SER A 144 18.06 12.59 -11.39
CA SER A 144 17.72 12.91 -10.00
C SER A 144 18.87 12.50 -9.10
N ASP A 145 19.31 13.40 -8.24
CA ASP A 145 20.36 13.22 -7.24
C ASP A 145 19.84 13.63 -5.85
N GLU A 146 20.67 13.54 -4.81
CA GLU A 146 20.27 13.92 -3.45
C GLU A 146 19.76 15.37 -3.38
N ALA A 147 20.43 16.31 -4.05
CA ALA A 147 20.11 17.73 -4.00
C ALA A 147 18.77 18.07 -4.67
N SER A 148 18.47 17.43 -5.81
CA SER A 148 17.20 17.58 -6.52
C SER A 148 16.07 16.75 -5.92
N TRP A 149 16.40 15.68 -5.18
CA TRP A 149 15.43 14.81 -4.49
C TRP A 149 14.94 15.38 -3.16
N ALA A 150 15.84 15.96 -2.37
CA ALA A 150 15.56 16.51 -1.04
C ALA A 150 14.33 17.46 -1.02
N PRO A 151 14.22 18.47 -1.90
CA PRO A 151 13.12 19.44 -1.85
C PRO A 151 11.78 18.89 -2.36
N LEU A 152 11.74 17.67 -2.92
CA LEU A 152 10.51 17.10 -3.45
C LEU A 152 9.51 16.79 -2.34
N THR A 153 8.24 17.07 -2.61
CA THR A 153 7.15 16.62 -1.75
C THR A 153 7.03 15.10 -1.78
N LEU A 154 6.40 14.53 -0.75
CA LEU A 154 6.15 13.09 -0.68
C LEU A 154 5.38 12.57 -1.92
N ALA A 155 4.41 13.34 -2.42
CA ALA A 155 3.68 13.02 -3.64
C ALA A 155 4.62 13.00 -4.87
N ALA A 156 5.48 14.00 -5.04
CA ALA A 156 6.42 14.03 -6.17
C ALA A 156 7.46 12.90 -6.10
N ARG A 157 7.94 12.55 -4.90
CA ARG A 157 8.81 11.39 -4.68
C ARG A 157 8.11 10.08 -5.07
N ARG A 158 6.82 9.92 -4.73
CA ARG A 158 6.00 8.76 -5.11
C ARG A 158 5.92 8.61 -6.61
N GLU A 159 5.61 9.68 -7.35
CA GLU A 159 5.48 9.61 -8.81
C GLU A 159 6.79 9.19 -9.48
N LYS A 160 7.93 9.73 -9.04
CA LYS A 160 9.25 9.29 -9.55
C LYS A 160 9.53 7.81 -9.24
N LEU A 161 9.23 7.35 -8.01
CA LEU A 161 9.39 5.94 -7.66
C LEU A 161 8.41 5.02 -8.39
N LYS A 162 7.24 5.54 -8.78
CA LYS A 162 6.26 4.78 -9.54
C LYS A 162 6.77 4.48 -10.95
N ALA A 163 7.39 5.47 -11.61
CA ALA A 163 8.06 5.26 -12.90
C ALA A 163 9.16 4.19 -12.80
N TRP A 164 10.03 4.26 -11.78
CA TRP A 164 10.99 3.20 -11.49
C TRP A 164 10.32 1.83 -11.32
N ALA A 165 9.25 1.77 -10.52
CA ALA A 165 8.57 0.54 -10.22
C ALA A 165 7.90 -0.07 -11.47
N GLU A 166 7.39 0.75 -12.39
CA GLU A 166 6.80 0.32 -13.67
C GLU A 166 7.85 -0.33 -14.57
N GLU A 167 9.02 0.28 -14.73
CA GLU A 167 10.14 -0.30 -15.49
C GLU A 167 10.65 -1.59 -14.85
N GLU A 168 10.83 -1.58 -13.52
CA GLU A 168 11.27 -2.74 -12.77
C GLU A 168 10.24 -3.89 -12.87
N SER A 169 8.95 -3.58 -12.90
CA SER A 169 7.88 -4.56 -13.10
C SER A 169 7.92 -5.17 -14.48
N ALA A 170 8.11 -4.37 -15.53
CA ALA A 170 8.29 -4.88 -16.88
C ALA A 170 9.51 -5.80 -16.97
N ALA A 171 10.62 -5.43 -16.33
CA ALA A 171 11.82 -6.27 -16.25
C ALA A 171 11.55 -7.58 -15.50
N ILE A 172 10.86 -7.55 -14.36
CA ILE A 172 10.47 -8.73 -13.58
C ILE A 172 9.57 -9.65 -14.41
N LEU A 173 8.55 -9.12 -15.09
CA LEU A 173 7.64 -9.89 -15.93
C LEU A 173 8.36 -10.58 -17.10
N ALA A 174 9.43 -9.97 -17.61
CA ALA A 174 10.27 -10.53 -18.66
C ALA A 174 11.27 -11.59 -18.15
N LEU A 175 11.48 -11.73 -16.83
CA LEU A 175 12.36 -12.75 -16.28
C LEU A 175 11.82 -14.16 -16.56
N ASN A 176 12.75 -15.06 -16.88
CA ASN A 176 12.51 -16.49 -16.98
C ASN A 176 13.48 -17.25 -16.06
N PRO A 177 13.20 -17.28 -14.74
CA PRO A 177 14.00 -18.02 -13.77
C PRO A 177 14.17 -19.51 -14.15
N ASN A 178 15.39 -20.02 -13.96
CA ASN A 178 15.75 -21.41 -14.23
C ASN A 178 16.11 -22.19 -12.96
N THR A 179 16.31 -21.49 -11.85
CA THR A 179 16.61 -22.08 -10.54
C THR A 179 15.70 -21.49 -9.45
N MET A 180 15.58 -22.16 -8.30
CA MET A 180 14.84 -21.61 -7.16
C MET A 180 15.50 -20.35 -6.58
N ALA A 181 16.83 -20.24 -6.65
CA ALA A 181 17.54 -19.03 -6.24
C ALA A 181 17.14 -17.82 -7.09
N ASP A 182 16.92 -18.02 -8.39
CA ASP A 182 16.41 -16.97 -9.29
C ASP A 182 14.97 -16.56 -8.92
N VAL A 183 14.15 -17.49 -8.44
CA VAL A 183 12.79 -17.20 -7.94
C VAL A 183 12.85 -16.35 -6.67
N ASP A 184 13.75 -16.66 -5.75
CA ASP A 184 13.91 -15.88 -4.52
C ASP A 184 14.44 -14.47 -4.80
N ALA A 185 15.33 -14.34 -5.79
CA ALA A 185 15.78 -13.04 -6.30
C ALA A 185 14.61 -12.27 -6.94
N MET A 186 13.79 -12.94 -7.76
CA MET A 186 12.58 -12.36 -8.35
C MET A 186 11.58 -11.91 -7.28
N GLU A 187 11.34 -12.72 -6.24
CA GLU A 187 10.46 -12.36 -5.12
C GLU A 187 10.96 -11.13 -4.37
N THR A 188 12.28 -11.04 -4.15
CA THR A 188 12.90 -9.89 -3.50
C THR A 188 12.68 -8.61 -4.31
N ARG A 189 12.83 -8.68 -5.63
CA ARG A 189 12.55 -7.55 -6.54
C ARG A 189 11.06 -7.17 -6.53
N THR A 190 10.16 -8.15 -6.60
CA THR A 190 8.69 -7.94 -6.51
C THR A 190 8.29 -7.27 -5.20
N ARG A 191 8.83 -7.70 -4.05
CA ARG A 191 8.60 -7.02 -2.76
C ARG A 191 9.14 -5.59 -2.78
N GLY A 192 10.27 -5.36 -3.45
CA GLY A 192 10.86 -4.03 -3.62
C GLY A 192 9.95 -3.02 -4.34
N VAL A 193 9.13 -3.46 -5.31
CA VAL A 193 8.18 -2.57 -6.00
C VAL A 193 6.84 -2.42 -5.27
N SER A 194 6.50 -3.37 -4.39
CA SER A 194 5.23 -3.37 -3.64
C SER A 194 5.01 -2.17 -2.72
N GLU A 195 6.09 -1.48 -2.34
CA GLU A 195 6.01 -0.29 -1.50
C GLU A 195 5.43 0.94 -2.23
N VAL A 196 5.34 0.87 -3.56
CA VAL A 196 5.00 2.00 -4.43
C VAL A 196 3.70 1.75 -5.20
N PHE A 197 3.45 0.50 -5.61
CA PHE A 197 2.23 0.12 -6.32
C PHE A 197 1.00 -0.04 -5.43
N ASP A 198 -0.16 0.08 -6.06
CA ASP A 198 -1.42 -0.37 -5.51
C ASP A 198 -1.58 -1.90 -5.64
N ALA A 199 -2.67 -2.43 -5.09
CA ALA A 199 -2.95 -3.86 -5.14
C ALA A 199 -3.03 -4.38 -6.59
N ASN A 200 -3.57 -3.57 -7.52
CA ASN A 200 -3.78 -3.98 -8.91
C ASN A 200 -2.46 -4.15 -9.66
N GLY A 201 -1.51 -3.22 -9.51
CA GLY A 201 -0.17 -3.33 -10.10
C GLY A 201 0.60 -4.55 -9.59
N MET A 202 0.32 -4.98 -8.35
CA MET A 202 0.98 -6.14 -7.74
C MET A 202 0.39 -7.50 -8.15
N ILE A 203 -0.88 -7.57 -8.58
CA ILE A 203 -1.54 -8.84 -8.95
C ILE A 203 -0.75 -9.57 -10.02
N SER A 204 -0.39 -8.89 -11.12
CA SER A 204 0.32 -9.51 -12.25
C SER A 204 1.72 -10.01 -11.86
N LEU A 205 2.41 -9.31 -10.95
CA LEU A 205 3.73 -9.72 -10.49
C LEU A 205 3.67 -10.95 -9.57
N TRP A 206 2.68 -10.99 -8.68
CA TRP A 206 2.48 -12.13 -7.78
C TRP A 206 1.99 -13.37 -8.53
N ASP A 207 1.08 -13.21 -9.49
CA ASP A 207 0.64 -14.28 -10.38
C ASP A 207 1.83 -14.85 -11.18
N ARG A 208 2.64 -13.97 -11.78
CA ARG A 208 3.86 -14.36 -12.48
C ARG A 208 4.82 -15.13 -11.56
N LEU A 209 5.08 -14.62 -10.35
CA LEU A 209 5.96 -15.29 -9.39
C LEU A 209 5.43 -16.68 -9.01
N SER A 210 4.12 -16.80 -8.78
CA SER A 210 3.44 -18.06 -8.47
C SER A 210 3.62 -19.07 -9.61
N GLN A 211 3.37 -18.67 -10.86
CA GLN A 211 3.54 -19.52 -12.03
C GLN A 211 4.99 -19.98 -12.22
N VAL A 212 5.96 -19.08 -12.06
CA VAL A 212 7.39 -19.43 -12.12
C VAL A 212 7.75 -20.46 -11.05
N ARG A 213 7.35 -20.23 -9.81
CA ARG A 213 7.62 -21.12 -8.66
C ARG A 213 6.99 -22.50 -8.88
N ALA A 214 5.73 -22.54 -9.31
CA ALA A 214 5.03 -23.77 -9.63
C ALA A 214 5.70 -24.51 -10.79
N GLY A 215 6.12 -23.79 -11.83
CA GLY A 215 6.84 -24.33 -12.98
C GLY A 215 8.14 -25.00 -12.56
N LEU A 216 9.00 -24.32 -11.81
CA LEU A 216 10.29 -24.88 -11.38
C LEU A 216 10.15 -26.05 -10.39
N SER A 217 9.22 -25.94 -9.44
CA SER A 217 8.90 -27.05 -8.55
C SER A 217 8.37 -28.26 -9.33
N GLY A 218 7.52 -28.02 -10.32
CA GLY A 218 7.01 -29.01 -11.26
C GLY A 218 8.12 -29.67 -12.09
N MET A 219 9.09 -28.90 -12.60
CA MET A 219 10.25 -29.44 -13.33
C MET A 219 11.09 -30.38 -12.46
N ASN A 220 11.33 -30.02 -11.19
CA ASN A 220 12.07 -30.85 -10.25
C ASN A 220 11.32 -32.15 -9.92
N ARG A 221 10.00 -32.04 -9.69
CA ARG A 221 9.15 -33.21 -9.44
C ARG A 221 9.07 -34.13 -10.65
N ALA A 222 8.83 -33.59 -11.84
CA ALA A 222 8.82 -34.35 -13.09
C ALA A 222 10.16 -35.05 -13.34
N ARG A 223 11.30 -34.38 -13.08
CA ARG A 223 12.63 -35.00 -13.17
C ARG A 223 12.78 -36.22 -12.27
N ALA A 224 12.35 -36.10 -11.01
CA ALA A 224 12.42 -37.20 -10.05
C ALA A 224 11.58 -38.40 -10.51
N MET A 225 10.40 -38.16 -11.07
CA MET A 225 9.48 -39.21 -11.51
C MET A 225 9.85 -39.84 -12.86
N LEU A 226 10.50 -39.08 -13.74
CA LEU A 226 11.01 -39.57 -15.02
C LEU A 226 12.17 -40.56 -14.88
N GLY A 227 12.85 -40.58 -13.73
CA GLY A 227 13.90 -41.56 -13.45
C GLY A 227 13.43 -43.00 -13.64
N ASP A 228 12.13 -43.25 -13.43
CA ASP A 228 11.53 -44.59 -13.45
C ASP A 228 10.70 -44.87 -14.73
N SER A 229 10.34 -43.83 -15.49
CA SER A 229 9.48 -43.96 -16.68
C SER A 229 10.27 -44.11 -17.98
N LYS A 230 10.01 -45.19 -18.72
CA LYS A 230 10.63 -45.45 -20.04
C LYS A 230 9.82 -44.89 -21.23
N ASP A 231 8.67 -44.28 -20.99
CA ASP A 231 7.78 -43.79 -22.05
C ASP A 231 8.46 -42.67 -22.88
N PRO A 232 8.69 -42.86 -24.20
CA PRO A 232 9.23 -41.84 -25.08
C PRO A 232 8.38 -40.56 -25.15
N ALA A 233 7.05 -40.67 -25.08
CA ALA A 233 6.13 -39.54 -25.18
C ALA A 233 6.24 -38.62 -23.96
N VAL A 234 6.35 -39.20 -22.76
CA VAL A 234 6.55 -38.45 -21.51
C VAL A 234 7.91 -37.75 -21.50
N ARG A 235 8.97 -38.42 -21.98
CA ARG A 235 10.32 -37.81 -22.13
C ARG A 235 10.32 -36.65 -23.12
N GLN A 236 9.62 -36.78 -24.25
CA GLN A 236 9.47 -35.70 -25.22
C GLN A 236 8.70 -34.51 -24.62
N ALA A 237 7.60 -34.75 -23.89
CA ALA A 237 6.83 -33.70 -23.22
C ALA A 237 7.67 -32.97 -22.15
N TYR A 238 8.54 -33.68 -21.43
CA TYR A 238 9.47 -33.06 -20.49
C TYR A 238 10.54 -32.21 -21.17
N ALA A 239 11.08 -32.68 -22.30
CA ALA A 239 12.01 -31.89 -23.11
C ALA A 239 11.33 -30.61 -23.67
N GLN A 240 10.04 -30.68 -24.04
CA GLN A 240 9.27 -29.50 -24.40
C GLN A 240 9.11 -28.54 -23.23
N ALA A 241 8.83 -29.05 -22.02
CA ALA A 241 8.72 -28.22 -20.82
C ALA A 241 10.04 -27.51 -20.46
N LEU A 242 11.19 -28.19 -20.61
CA LEU A 242 12.52 -27.60 -20.41
C LEU A 242 12.77 -26.42 -21.35
N ASN A 243 12.33 -26.53 -22.60
CA ASN A 243 12.57 -25.53 -23.65
C ASN A 243 11.43 -24.52 -23.80
N ALA A 244 10.44 -24.53 -22.90
CA ALA A 244 9.30 -23.63 -22.98
C ALA A 244 9.73 -22.17 -22.75
N PRO A 245 9.25 -21.22 -23.58
CA PRO A 245 9.74 -19.84 -23.60
C PRO A 245 9.27 -18.99 -22.41
N ASP A 246 8.21 -19.40 -21.73
CA ASP A 246 7.62 -18.69 -20.59
C ASP A 246 7.00 -19.66 -19.57
N PRO A 247 6.67 -19.20 -18.35
CA PRO A 247 6.09 -20.02 -17.29
C PRO A 247 4.74 -20.65 -17.65
N GLY A 248 3.87 -19.95 -18.38
CA GLY A 248 2.55 -20.47 -18.76
C GLY A 248 2.67 -21.63 -19.76
N ALA A 249 3.53 -21.47 -20.77
CA ALA A 249 3.88 -22.53 -21.71
C ALA A 249 4.55 -23.72 -21.00
N ARG A 250 5.46 -23.44 -20.05
CA ARG A 250 6.14 -24.47 -19.23
C ARG A 250 5.14 -25.27 -18.40
N LEU A 251 4.23 -24.60 -17.70
CA LEU A 251 3.17 -25.24 -16.89
C LEU A 251 2.24 -26.07 -17.76
N SER A 252 1.85 -25.57 -18.93
CA SER A 252 1.03 -26.31 -19.89
C SER A 252 1.70 -27.60 -20.38
N ALA A 253 3.00 -27.54 -20.68
CA ALA A 253 3.78 -28.70 -21.09
C ALA A 253 3.96 -29.70 -19.93
N LEU A 254 4.28 -29.21 -18.73
CA LEU A 254 4.40 -30.04 -17.52
C LEU A 254 3.12 -30.76 -17.15
N SER A 255 1.97 -30.11 -17.35
CA SER A 255 0.67 -30.72 -17.12
C SER A 255 0.48 -32.00 -17.96
N ARG A 256 1.00 -32.05 -19.20
CA ARG A 256 0.99 -33.26 -20.04
C ARG A 256 1.94 -34.35 -19.53
N VAL A 257 3.09 -33.95 -18.97
CA VAL A 257 4.04 -34.88 -18.35
C VAL A 257 3.40 -35.59 -17.16
N PHE A 258 2.72 -34.84 -16.29
CA PHE A 258 2.03 -35.38 -15.13
C PHE A 258 0.88 -36.32 -15.52
N ASP A 259 0.06 -35.94 -16.50
CA ASP A 259 -0.99 -36.82 -17.04
C ASP A 259 -0.41 -38.14 -17.57
N GLY A 260 0.69 -38.09 -18.33
CA GLY A 260 1.34 -39.29 -18.87
C GLY A 260 2.03 -40.18 -17.83
N LEU A 261 2.29 -39.65 -16.62
CA LEU A 261 2.78 -40.39 -15.47
C LEU A 261 1.64 -40.87 -14.55
N ASP A 262 0.38 -40.64 -14.93
CA ASP A 262 -0.82 -40.90 -14.12
C ASP A 262 -0.77 -40.26 -12.72
N VAL A 263 -0.18 -39.05 -12.63
CA VAL A 263 -0.09 -38.30 -11.38
C VAL A 263 -0.68 -36.91 -11.56
N ARG A 264 -1.48 -36.47 -10.58
CA ARG A 264 -2.01 -35.11 -10.57
C ARG A 264 -1.04 -34.16 -9.87
N GLY A 265 -0.21 -33.47 -10.65
CA GLY A 265 0.61 -32.37 -10.15
C GLY A 265 -0.25 -31.15 -9.77
N GLU A 266 -0.98 -31.22 -8.66
CA GLU A 266 -2.05 -30.28 -8.28
C GLU A 266 -1.68 -28.80 -8.42
N THR A 267 -0.53 -28.37 -7.88
CA THR A 267 -0.05 -26.99 -7.99
C THR A 267 0.28 -26.58 -9.43
N VAL A 268 0.77 -27.50 -10.26
CA VAL A 268 1.04 -27.22 -11.68
C VAL A 268 -0.27 -27.15 -12.45
N LEU A 269 -1.24 -28.01 -12.12
CA LEU A 269 -2.56 -28.04 -12.76
C LEU A 269 -3.38 -26.79 -12.42
N SER A 270 -3.30 -26.29 -11.19
CA SER A 270 -4.05 -25.09 -10.77
C SER A 270 -3.47 -23.77 -11.27
N GLN A 271 -2.16 -23.74 -11.59
CA GLN A 271 -1.47 -22.55 -12.08
C GLN A 271 -1.27 -22.57 -13.60
N ALA A 272 -1.42 -23.72 -14.25
CA ALA A 272 -1.33 -23.80 -15.69
C ALA A 272 -2.48 -22.97 -16.31
N PRO A 273 -2.21 -22.20 -17.37
CA PRO A 273 -3.29 -21.58 -18.12
C PRO A 273 -4.24 -22.66 -18.64
N SER A 274 -5.51 -22.31 -18.73
CA SER A 274 -6.54 -23.20 -19.27
C SER A 274 -6.08 -23.77 -20.60
N ARG A 275 -6.11 -25.11 -20.74
CA ARG A 275 -5.76 -25.74 -22.01
C ARG A 275 -6.72 -25.25 -23.08
N ALA A 276 -6.25 -25.01 -24.31
CA ALA A 276 -7.13 -24.64 -25.42
C ALA A 276 -8.26 -25.67 -25.69
N GLY A 277 -8.11 -26.91 -25.22
CA GLY A 277 -9.14 -27.96 -25.25
C GLY A 277 -9.95 -28.14 -23.96
N GLN A 278 -9.64 -27.42 -22.87
CA GLN A 278 -10.50 -27.31 -21.68
C GLN A 278 -11.56 -26.25 -21.94
N THR A 279 -12.45 -26.52 -22.89
CA THR A 279 -13.73 -25.85 -22.92
C THR A 279 -14.63 -26.52 -21.88
N PHE A 280 -15.18 -25.74 -20.95
CA PHE A 280 -16.38 -26.19 -20.27
C PHE A 280 -17.40 -26.55 -21.36
N ASP A 281 -17.95 -27.76 -21.30
CA ASP A 281 -19.14 -28.08 -22.09
C ASP A 281 -20.29 -27.16 -21.68
N ASP A 282 -21.30 -27.02 -22.54
CA ASP A 282 -22.41 -26.10 -22.29
C ASP A 282 -23.12 -26.39 -20.96
N HIS A 283 -23.13 -27.65 -20.52
CA HIS A 283 -23.68 -28.06 -19.24
C HIS A 283 -22.88 -27.54 -18.04
N SER A 284 -21.56 -27.68 -18.07
CA SER A 284 -20.64 -27.19 -17.05
C SER A 284 -20.65 -25.67 -16.97
N ARG A 285 -20.77 -24.98 -18.13
CA ARG A 285 -20.94 -23.52 -18.17
C ARG A 285 -22.26 -23.09 -17.52
N GLN A 286 -23.36 -23.78 -17.82
CA GLN A 286 -24.66 -23.50 -17.20
C GLN A 286 -24.65 -23.79 -15.69
N MET A 287 -23.98 -24.86 -15.25
CA MET A 287 -23.80 -25.18 -13.84
C MET A 287 -23.00 -24.11 -13.09
N ILE A 288 -21.86 -23.68 -13.65
CA ILE A 288 -21.02 -22.63 -13.06
C ILE A 288 -21.74 -21.29 -13.08
N ALA A 289 -22.41 -20.94 -14.19
CA ALA A 289 -23.24 -19.74 -14.25
C ALA A 289 -24.37 -19.77 -13.22
N GLY A 290 -25.00 -20.93 -13.02
CA GLY A 290 -26.03 -21.14 -12.00
C GLY A 290 -25.50 -20.99 -10.57
N LEU A 291 -24.30 -21.52 -10.28
CA LEU A 291 -23.63 -21.40 -8.97
C LEU A 291 -23.15 -19.97 -8.69
N LEU A 292 -22.61 -19.29 -9.69
CA LEU A 292 -22.21 -17.88 -9.56
C LEU A 292 -23.44 -16.99 -9.37
N THR A 293 -24.51 -17.24 -10.11
CA THR A 293 -25.77 -16.51 -9.97
C THR A 293 -26.39 -16.77 -8.60
N SER A 294 -26.42 -18.00 -8.11
CA SER A 294 -27.01 -18.31 -6.79
C SER A 294 -26.14 -17.78 -5.64
N GLY A 295 -24.81 -17.89 -5.74
CA GLY A 295 -23.87 -17.31 -4.77
C GLY A 295 -24.01 -15.79 -4.71
N PHE A 296 -23.95 -15.13 -5.87
CA PHE A 296 -24.11 -13.68 -5.99
C PHE A 296 -25.50 -13.21 -5.54
N MET A 297 -26.57 -13.92 -5.89
CA MET A 297 -27.92 -13.58 -5.40
C MET A 297 -28.02 -13.78 -3.90
N SER A 298 -27.44 -14.83 -3.30
CA SER A 298 -27.50 -15.01 -1.85
C SER A 298 -26.71 -13.95 -1.07
N GLU A 299 -25.60 -13.44 -1.63
CA GLU A 299 -24.82 -12.34 -1.04
C GLU A 299 -25.46 -10.97 -1.27
N THR A 300 -26.20 -10.78 -2.36
CA THR A 300 -26.74 -9.47 -2.76
C THR A 300 -28.25 -9.29 -2.51
N ASP A 301 -28.98 -10.33 -2.08
CA ASP A 301 -30.45 -10.33 -1.91
C ASP A 301 -30.98 -9.28 -0.91
N GLY A 302 -30.10 -8.72 -0.06
CA GLY A 302 -30.43 -7.61 0.86
C GLY A 302 -30.02 -6.22 0.39
N THR A 303 -29.25 -6.12 -0.70
CA THR A 303 -28.65 -4.86 -1.16
C THR A 303 -29.51 -4.17 -2.22
N SER A 304 -29.34 -2.86 -2.39
CA SER A 304 -29.99 -2.10 -3.47
C SER A 304 -29.61 -2.64 -4.86
N GLY A 305 -28.38 -3.15 -5.05
CA GLY A 305 -27.92 -3.75 -6.31
C GLY A 305 -28.58 -5.08 -6.66
N GLY A 306 -28.82 -5.96 -5.68
CA GLY A 306 -29.52 -7.23 -5.89
C GLY A 306 -30.99 -7.05 -6.33
N ARG A 307 -31.66 -6.03 -5.78
CA ARG A 307 -33.07 -5.70 -6.13
C ARG A 307 -33.24 -5.22 -7.57
N SER A 308 -32.23 -4.57 -8.16
CA SER A 308 -32.25 -4.14 -9.57
C SER A 308 -31.97 -5.27 -10.56
N PHE A 309 -31.22 -6.30 -10.15
CA PHE A 309 -30.94 -7.48 -10.98
C PHE A 309 -32.13 -8.45 -11.05
N GLY A 310 -32.85 -8.63 -9.94
CA GLY A 310 -34.05 -9.49 -9.90
C GLY A 310 -35.23 -8.97 -10.74
N SER A 311 -35.28 -7.68 -11.07
CA SER A 311 -36.33 -7.10 -11.90
C SER A 311 -36.09 -7.24 -13.41
N SER A 312 -34.85 -7.44 -13.87
CA SER A 312 -34.55 -7.54 -15.32
C SER A 312 -34.80 -8.95 -15.89
N THR A 313 -34.69 -10.00 -15.07
CA THR A 313 -34.89 -11.40 -15.50
C THR A 313 -36.35 -11.85 -15.52
N ARG A 314 -37.28 -11.08 -14.95
CA ARG A 314 -38.73 -11.33 -15.06
C ARG A 314 -39.38 -10.75 -16.31
N SER A 315 -38.66 -9.98 -17.13
CA SER A 315 -39.23 -9.28 -18.30
C SER A 315 -39.10 -10.04 -19.63
N THR A 316 -38.65 -11.30 -19.63
CA THR A 316 -38.64 -12.17 -20.81
C THR A 316 -39.25 -13.52 -20.47
N ARG A 317 -40.57 -13.55 -20.28
CA ARG A 317 -41.42 -14.72 -20.49
C ARG A 317 -42.76 -14.26 -21.06
#